data_AF-A0AAW6S0I9-F1
#
_entry.id   AF-A0AAW6S0I9-F1
#
_cell.length_a   1.000
_cell.length_b   1.000
_cell.length_c   1.000
_cell.angle_alpha   90.00
_cell.angle_beta   90.00
_cell.angle_gamma   90.00
#
_symmetry.space_group_name_H-M   'P 1'
#
loop_
_entity.id
_entity.type
_entity.pdbx_description
1 polymer ?
#
loop_
_entity_poly.entity_id
_entity_poly.type
_entity_poly.pdbx_seq_one_letter_code
_entity_poly.pdbx_strand_id
1 'polypeptide(L)'
;MQSNIDHSAIINKGKSIALAIQVDDFLKAQGKSIALAIQVDDFLKAQGKSEPAQIPFGHSERANRRAEYGHDAQATMREIMFNSVRETKIDKSKPKPIRETFESAEQKRRELNRSARLKAWGEGKKTFKGSCAHHGQQTFCIKANGQEHICKICRDQHSEKQTIKRRKKQVAA
;
A
#
# COMPACT_ATOMS: atom_id res chain seq x y z
N MET A 1 -29.13 15.22 88.48
CA MET A 1 -30.19 15.30 87.46
C MET A 1 -29.53 15.16 86.11
N GLN A 2 -29.38 13.92 85.61
CA GLN A 2 -28.74 13.68 84.32
C GLN A 2 -29.83 13.69 83.24
N SER A 3 -29.86 14.73 82.42
CA SER A 3 -30.78 14.86 81.29
C SER A 3 -30.52 13.72 80.29
N ASN A 4 -31.48 12.82 80.15
CA ASN A 4 -31.48 11.76 79.15
C ASN A 4 -31.77 12.42 77.79
N ILE A 5 -30.72 12.88 77.10
CA ILE A 5 -30.86 13.44 75.77
C ILE A 5 -31.10 12.26 74.83
N ASP A 6 -32.30 12.21 74.25
CA ASP A 6 -32.76 11.15 73.35
C ASP A 6 -31.75 10.91 72.22
N HIS A 7 -30.97 9.83 72.36
CA HIS A 7 -29.85 9.49 71.48
C HIS A 7 -30.31 9.30 70.02
N SER A 8 -31.56 8.89 69.84
CA SER A 8 -32.26 8.77 68.54
C SER A 8 -32.49 10.13 67.87
N ALA A 9 -32.83 11.17 68.65
CA ALA A 9 -33.06 12.52 68.15
C ALA A 9 -31.77 13.16 67.63
N ILE A 10 -30.62 12.87 68.26
CA ILE A 10 -29.31 13.34 67.80
C ILE A 10 -28.94 12.69 66.45
N ILE A 11 -29.14 11.38 66.31
CA ILE A 11 -28.85 10.64 65.07
C ILE A 11 -29.72 11.14 63.90
N ASN A 12 -31.02 11.34 64.15
CA ASN A 12 -31.94 11.82 63.11
C ASN A 12 -31.61 13.25 62.68
N LYS A 13 -31.23 14.14 63.62
CA LYS A 13 -30.73 15.49 63.31
C LYS A 13 -29.45 15.46 62.48
N GLY A 14 -28.52 14.57 62.80
CA GLY A 14 -27.28 14.39 62.03
C GLY A 14 -27.56 13.96 60.58
N LYS A 15 -28.46 13.00 60.38
CA LYS A 15 -28.88 12.55 59.04
C LYS A 15 -29.56 13.66 58.22
N SER A 16 -30.43 14.45 58.84
CA SER A 16 -31.10 15.56 58.14
C SER A 16 -30.13 16.67 57.73
N ILE A 17 -29.10 16.95 58.55
CA ILE A 17 -28.06 17.93 58.20
C ILE A 17 -27.21 17.44 57.03
N ALA A 18 -26.80 16.17 57.04
CA ALA A 18 -26.03 15.58 55.95
C ALA A 18 -26.80 15.62 54.61
N LEU A 19 -28.11 15.30 54.65
CA LEU A 19 -28.96 15.37 53.46
C LEU A 19 -29.12 16.82 52.95
N ALA A 20 -29.26 17.79 53.85
CA ALA A 20 -29.38 19.20 53.48
C ALA A 20 -28.10 19.73 52.80
N ILE A 21 -26.92 19.35 53.31
CA ILE A 21 -25.63 19.70 52.70
C ILE A 21 -25.52 19.09 51.30
N GLN A 22 -25.89 17.82 51.15
CA GLN A 22 -25.84 17.14 49.85
C GLN A 22 -26.76 17.78 48.80
N VAL A 23 -27.97 18.19 49.20
CA VAL A 23 -28.91 18.88 48.31
C VAL A 23 -28.39 20.28 47.94
N ASP A 24 -27.80 21.00 48.89
CA ASP A 24 -27.22 22.33 48.63
C ASP A 24 -26.03 22.25 47.66
N ASP A 25 -25.15 21.26 47.82
CA ASP A 25 -24.04 21.00 46.88
C ASP A 25 -24.54 20.65 45.47
N PHE A 26 -25.61 19.86 45.37
CA PHE A 26 -26.24 19.54 44.08
C PHE A 26 -26.83 20.79 43.41
N LEU A 27 -27.56 21.63 44.14
CA LEU A 27 -28.14 22.87 43.62
C LEU A 27 -27.06 23.86 43.19
N LYS A 28 -25.96 23.98 43.95
CA LYS A 28 -24.80 24.79 43.57
C LYS A 28 -24.13 24.27 42.31
N ALA A 29 -23.98 22.95 42.16
CA ALA A 29 -23.43 22.34 40.95
C ALA A 29 -24.33 22.60 39.74
N GLN A 30 -25.65 22.46 39.91
CA GLN A 30 -26.64 22.73 38.86
C GLN A 30 -26.59 24.21 38.43
N GLY A 31 -26.55 25.15 39.38
CA GLY A 31 -26.43 26.59 39.07
C GLY A 31 -25.16 26.93 38.30
N LYS A 32 -24.02 26.32 38.65
CA LYS A 32 -22.76 26.48 37.90
C LYS A 32 -22.86 25.94 36.47
N SER A 33 -23.51 24.79 36.27
CA SER A 33 -23.72 24.24 34.92
C SER A 33 -24.61 25.11 34.04
N ILE A 34 -25.66 25.71 34.62
CA ILE A 34 -26.55 26.61 33.89
C ILE A 34 -25.81 27.90 33.51
N ALA A 35 -25.07 28.49 34.46
CA ALA A 35 -24.28 29.70 34.19
C ALA A 35 -23.22 29.46 33.10
N LEU A 36 -22.56 28.31 33.13
CA LEU A 36 -21.59 27.92 32.09
C LEU A 36 -22.26 27.73 30.73
N ALA A 37 -23.45 27.11 30.68
CA ALA A 37 -24.19 26.95 29.43
C ALA A 37 -24.55 28.29 28.79
N ILE A 38 -25.00 29.26 29.59
CA ILE A 38 -25.30 30.62 29.12
C ILE A 38 -24.04 31.31 28.57
N GLN A 39 -22.91 31.20 29.29
CA GLN A 39 -21.64 31.78 28.82
C GLN A 39 -21.17 31.18 27.50
N VAL A 40 -21.32 29.87 27.32
CA VAL A 40 -20.97 29.18 26.07
C VAL A 40 -21.89 29.63 24.94
N ASP A 41 -23.20 29.75 25.19
CA ASP A 41 -24.17 30.19 24.18
C ASP A 41 -23.91 31.64 23.73
N ASP A 42 -23.68 32.56 24.66
CA ASP A 42 -23.32 33.95 24.36
C ASP A 42 -22.02 34.06 23.55
N PHE A 43 -21.01 33.24 23.89
CA PHE A 43 -19.75 33.17 23.15
C PHE A 43 -19.95 32.66 21.71
N LEU A 44 -20.77 31.63 21.52
CA LEU A 44 -21.06 31.08 20.19
C LEU A 44 -21.82 32.10 19.33
N LYS A 45 -22.84 32.76 19.90
CA LYS A 45 -23.59 33.84 19.23
C LYS A 45 -22.70 35.00 18.81
N ALA A 46 -21.75 35.41 19.65
CA ALA A 46 -20.78 36.47 19.32
C ALA A 46 -19.87 36.11 18.13
N GLN A 47 -19.59 34.81 17.92
CA GLN A 47 -18.84 34.33 16.76
C GLN A 47 -19.70 34.11 15.51
N GLY A 48 -21.01 34.43 15.55
CA GLY A 48 -21.95 34.16 14.46
C GLY A 48 -22.21 32.67 14.25
N LYS A 49 -21.93 31.83 15.25
CA LYS A 49 -22.13 30.38 15.20
C LYS A 49 -23.31 30.01 16.10
N SER A 50 -24.27 29.26 15.58
CA SER A 50 -25.35 28.69 16.40
C SER A 50 -24.90 27.38 17.04
N GLU A 51 -25.66 26.90 18.04
CA GLU A 51 -25.48 25.55 18.54
C GLU A 51 -25.47 24.55 17.38
N PRO A 52 -24.49 23.62 17.35
CA PRO A 52 -24.43 22.60 16.31
C PRO A 52 -25.66 21.70 16.43
N ALA A 53 -26.39 21.50 15.33
CA ALA A 53 -27.52 20.60 15.29
C ALA A 53 -27.09 19.21 15.79
N GLN A 54 -27.81 18.67 16.77
CA GLN A 54 -27.50 17.36 17.34
C GLN A 54 -27.66 16.28 16.27
N ILE A 55 -26.54 15.70 15.85
CA ILE A 55 -26.51 14.65 14.83
C ILE A 55 -27.10 13.36 15.44
N PRO A 56 -27.98 12.62 14.74
CA PRO A 56 -28.53 11.36 15.26
C PRO A 56 -27.43 10.35 15.65
N PHE A 57 -27.73 9.52 16.65
CA PHE A 57 -26.80 8.47 17.08
C PHE A 57 -26.41 7.55 15.92
N GLY A 58 -25.10 7.28 15.79
CA GLY A 58 -24.54 6.45 14.71
C GLY A 58 -24.21 7.21 13.42
N HIS A 59 -24.52 8.51 13.34
CA HIS A 59 -24.19 9.34 12.17
C HIS A 59 -22.96 10.22 12.45
N SER A 60 -22.12 10.40 11.42
CA SER A 60 -21.01 11.35 11.45
C SER A 60 -21.06 12.24 10.21
N GLU A 61 -20.90 13.55 10.38
CA GLU A 61 -20.82 14.50 9.25
C GLU A 61 -19.47 14.44 8.50
N ARG A 62 -18.78 13.31 8.58
CA ARG A 62 -17.46 13.14 7.94
C ARG A 62 -17.54 13.24 6.41
N ALA A 63 -18.68 12.84 5.83
CA ALA A 63 -18.94 13.00 4.40
C ALA A 63 -19.13 14.48 4.01
N ASN A 64 -19.83 15.27 4.83
CA ASN A 64 -20.09 16.70 4.56
C ASN A 64 -18.81 17.54 4.68
N ARG A 65 -17.91 17.22 5.62
CA ARG A 65 -16.60 17.89 5.76
C ARG A 65 -15.68 17.76 4.55
N ARG A 66 -15.88 16.73 3.71
CA ARG A 66 -15.12 16.56 2.46
C ARG A 66 -15.47 17.63 1.43
N ALA A 67 -16.71 18.12 1.43
CA ALA A 67 -17.17 19.14 0.49
C ALA A 67 -16.68 20.54 0.86
N GLU A 68 -16.49 20.84 2.14
CA GLU A 68 -16.07 22.17 2.62
C GLU A 68 -14.56 22.41 2.54
N TYR A 69 -13.74 21.40 2.90
CA TYR A 69 -12.28 21.54 2.96
C TYR A 69 -11.52 20.79 1.84
N GLY A 70 -12.25 20.09 0.96
CA GLY A 70 -11.72 19.38 -0.22
C GLY A 70 -10.90 18.11 0.09
N HIS A 71 -10.02 18.13 1.09
CA HIS A 71 -9.13 17.02 1.42
C HIS A 71 -9.01 16.75 2.93
N ASP A 72 -9.24 15.48 3.33
CA ASP A 72 -8.89 14.95 4.66
C ASP A 72 -7.35 14.87 4.76
N ALA A 73 -6.76 15.20 5.91
CA ALA A 73 -5.31 15.08 6.16
C ALA A 73 -4.77 13.69 5.76
N GLN A 74 -5.57 12.64 5.94
CA GLN A 74 -5.22 11.28 5.51
C GLN A 74 -5.17 11.13 3.98
N ALA A 75 -6.00 11.88 3.25
CA ALA A 75 -5.98 11.89 1.79
C ALA A 75 -4.74 12.63 1.27
N THR A 76 -4.39 13.77 1.88
CA THR A 76 -3.19 14.53 1.55
C THR A 76 -1.93 13.71 1.76
N MET A 77 -1.83 12.98 2.88
CA MET A 77 -0.69 12.08 3.14
C MET A 77 -0.59 10.94 2.11
N ARG A 78 -1.73 10.35 1.70
CA ARG A 78 -1.73 9.34 0.63
C ARG A 78 -1.25 9.93 -0.69
N GLU A 79 -1.70 11.13 -1.04
CA GLU A 79 -1.33 11.79 -2.30
C GLU A 79 0.17 12.13 -2.34
N ILE A 80 0.73 12.68 -1.25
CA ILE A 80 2.17 12.96 -1.14
C ILE A 80 2.99 11.69 -1.31
N MET A 81 2.61 10.60 -0.65
CA MET A 81 3.31 9.31 -0.77
C MET A 81 3.21 8.74 -2.19
N PHE A 82 2.03 8.84 -2.84
CA PHE A 82 1.84 8.42 -4.22
C PHE A 82 2.68 9.25 -5.20
N ASN A 83 2.73 10.57 -5.03
CA ASN A 83 3.50 11.47 -5.88
C ASN A 83 5.00 11.23 -5.70
N SER A 84 5.50 11.04 -4.48
CA SER A 84 6.91 10.70 -4.23
C SER A 84 7.34 9.39 -4.93
N VAL A 85 6.51 8.35 -4.90
CA VAL A 85 6.79 7.10 -5.63
C VAL A 85 6.73 7.29 -7.15
N ARG A 86 5.87 8.17 -7.66
CA ARG A 86 5.80 8.50 -9.09
C ARG A 86 7.02 9.31 -9.54
N GLU A 87 7.40 10.33 -8.78
CA GLU A 87 8.57 11.18 -9.03
C GLU A 87 9.86 10.35 -9.03
N THR A 88 10.04 9.44 -8.07
CA THR A 88 11.20 8.51 -8.07
C THR A 88 11.22 7.55 -9.27
N LYS A 89 10.09 7.29 -9.93
CA LYS A 89 10.04 6.53 -11.20
C LYS A 89 10.35 7.43 -12.40
N ILE A 90 9.90 8.69 -12.39
CA ILE A 90 10.20 9.67 -13.44
C ILE A 90 11.69 10.07 -13.37
N ASP A 91 12.29 10.16 -12.19
CA ASP A 91 13.73 10.43 -12.05
C ASP A 91 14.61 9.26 -12.55
N LYS A 92 14.08 8.03 -12.64
CA LYS A 92 14.76 6.94 -13.36
C LYS A 92 14.76 7.12 -14.88
N SER A 93 13.99 8.08 -15.41
CA SER A 93 13.97 8.48 -16.82
C SER A 93 14.93 9.63 -17.15
N LYS A 94 15.48 10.31 -16.13
CA LYS A 94 16.69 11.13 -16.35
C LYS A 94 17.80 10.18 -16.82
N PRO A 95 18.55 10.51 -17.88
CA PRO A 95 19.66 9.67 -18.29
C PRO A 95 20.60 9.58 -17.09
N LYS A 96 20.74 8.37 -16.54
CA LYS A 96 21.81 8.09 -15.59
C LYS A 96 23.10 8.62 -16.22
N PRO A 97 24.08 9.13 -15.44
CA PRO A 97 25.42 9.32 -15.99
C PRO A 97 25.75 8.04 -16.73
N ILE A 98 26.22 8.16 -17.96
CA ILE A 98 26.57 7.03 -18.83
C ILE A 98 27.62 6.24 -18.03
N ARG A 99 27.16 5.33 -17.16
CA ARG A 99 27.88 4.11 -16.89
C ARG A 99 27.95 3.54 -18.29
N GLU A 100 29.13 3.56 -18.89
CA GLU A 100 29.40 2.65 -19.98
C GLU A 100 28.86 1.32 -19.50
N THR A 101 27.67 0.96 -20.00
CA THR A 101 27.12 -0.35 -19.78
C THR A 101 28.09 -1.19 -20.53
N PHE A 102 29.10 -1.71 -19.82
CA PHE A 102 30.02 -2.68 -20.36
C PHE A 102 29.14 -3.85 -20.79
N GLU A 103 28.73 -3.81 -22.05
CA GLU A 103 27.97 -4.87 -22.66
C GLU A 103 28.83 -6.10 -22.54
N SER A 104 28.36 -7.05 -21.72
CA SER A 104 29.07 -8.30 -21.54
C SER A 104 29.25 -8.94 -22.91
N ALA A 105 30.40 -9.60 -23.14
CA ALA A 105 30.66 -10.33 -24.37
C ALA A 105 29.49 -11.29 -24.73
N GLU A 106 28.82 -11.85 -23.71
CA GLU A 106 27.65 -12.71 -23.86
C GLU A 106 26.40 -11.95 -24.38
N GLN A 107 26.20 -10.69 -23.96
CA GLN A 107 25.12 -9.85 -24.47
C GLN A 107 25.35 -9.51 -25.94
N LYS A 108 26.57 -9.11 -26.30
CA LYS A 108 26.97 -8.86 -27.70
C LYS A 108 26.76 -10.09 -28.56
N ARG A 109 27.18 -11.28 -28.09
CA ARG A 109 26.96 -12.56 -28.78
C ARG A 109 25.48 -12.84 -29.02
N ARG A 110 24.63 -12.63 -28.01
CA ARG A 110 23.18 -12.85 -28.12
C ARG A 110 22.53 -11.87 -29.10
N GLU A 111 22.93 -10.61 -29.07
CA GLU A 111 22.39 -9.59 -29.96
C GLU A 111 22.77 -9.85 -31.43
N LEU A 112 24.03 -10.20 -31.69
CA LEU A 112 24.50 -10.61 -33.02
C LEU A 112 23.73 -11.82 -33.55
N ASN A 113 23.48 -12.83 -32.70
CA ASN A 113 22.66 -13.98 -33.12
C ASN A 113 21.20 -13.61 -33.33
N ARG A 114 20.64 -12.70 -32.52
CA ARG A 114 19.25 -12.24 -32.64
C ARG A 114 19.07 -11.49 -33.96
N SER A 115 19.95 -10.55 -34.28
CA SER A 115 19.89 -9.79 -35.52
C SER A 115 20.07 -10.69 -36.75
N ALA A 116 21.04 -11.62 -36.72
CA ALA A 116 21.23 -12.58 -37.80
C ALA A 116 20.01 -13.52 -37.99
N ARG A 117 19.37 -13.95 -36.90
CA ARG A 117 18.11 -14.70 -36.95
C ARG A 117 16.99 -13.91 -37.61
N LEU A 118 16.77 -12.67 -37.16
CA LEU A 118 15.70 -11.81 -37.69
C LEU A 118 15.89 -11.55 -39.19
N LYS A 119 17.13 -11.29 -39.61
CA LYS A 119 17.46 -11.12 -41.03
C LYS A 119 17.17 -12.38 -41.84
N ALA A 120 17.66 -13.54 -41.40
CA ALA A 120 17.43 -14.80 -42.10
C ALA A 120 15.93 -15.18 -42.15
N TRP A 121 15.20 -14.94 -41.07
CA TRP A 121 13.76 -15.18 -41.02
C TRP A 121 12.98 -14.27 -41.99
N GLY A 122 13.33 -12.98 -42.05
CA GLY A 122 12.76 -12.04 -43.01
C GLY A 122 13.06 -12.42 -44.47
N GLU A 123 14.21 -13.04 -44.73
CA GLU A 123 14.58 -13.60 -46.03
C GLU A 123 13.95 -14.98 -46.32
N GLY A 124 13.09 -15.51 -45.43
CA GLY A 124 12.46 -16.83 -45.58
C GLY A 124 13.41 -18.02 -45.35
N LYS A 125 14.63 -17.77 -44.87
CA LYS A 125 15.62 -18.82 -44.59
C LYS A 125 15.36 -19.44 -43.21
N LYS A 126 15.42 -20.77 -43.13
CA LYS A 126 15.28 -21.52 -41.87
C LYS A 126 16.59 -21.65 -41.07
N THR A 127 17.69 -21.11 -41.60
CA THR A 127 19.03 -21.23 -40.99
C THR A 127 19.84 -19.95 -41.15
N PHE A 128 20.73 -19.68 -40.18
CA PHE A 128 21.65 -18.54 -40.22
C PHE A 128 23.02 -18.90 -39.60
N LYS A 129 24.03 -18.05 -39.81
CA LYS A 129 25.35 -18.18 -39.18
C LYS A 129 25.41 -17.30 -37.92
N GLY A 130 25.91 -17.85 -36.81
CA GLY A 130 26.03 -17.14 -35.54
C GLY A 130 27.09 -17.74 -34.63
N SER A 131 27.28 -17.20 -33.42
CA SER A 131 28.25 -17.68 -32.43
C SER A 131 27.58 -18.40 -31.26
N CYS A 132 27.95 -19.64 -31.03
CA CYS A 132 27.50 -20.48 -29.91
C CYS A 132 28.51 -20.41 -28.76
N ALA A 133 28.01 -20.36 -27.51
CA ALA A 133 28.87 -20.34 -26.32
C ALA A 133 29.77 -21.59 -26.19
N HIS A 134 29.33 -22.75 -26.68
CA HIS A 134 30.07 -24.02 -26.56
C HIS A 134 30.85 -24.39 -27.82
N HIS A 135 30.41 -23.93 -28.99
CA HIS A 135 30.89 -24.44 -30.28
C HIS A 135 31.42 -23.35 -31.22
N GLY A 136 31.51 -22.10 -30.75
CA GLY A 136 31.96 -20.97 -31.55
C GLY A 136 31.04 -20.69 -32.75
N GLN A 137 31.62 -20.24 -33.86
CA GLN A 137 30.86 -19.85 -35.05
C GLN A 137 30.27 -21.07 -35.76
N GLN A 138 28.95 -21.14 -35.83
CA GLN A 138 28.21 -22.30 -36.32
C GLN A 138 26.95 -21.90 -37.10
N THR A 139 26.34 -22.90 -37.72
CA THR A 139 25.03 -22.75 -38.37
C THR A 139 23.93 -23.03 -37.34
N PHE A 140 22.99 -22.11 -37.23
CA PHE A 140 21.82 -22.21 -36.35
C PHE A 140 20.58 -22.54 -37.17
N CYS A 141 19.71 -23.36 -36.58
CA CYS A 141 18.38 -23.68 -37.10
C CYS A 141 17.35 -22.84 -36.36
N ILE A 142 16.47 -22.18 -37.11
CA ILE A 142 15.33 -21.42 -36.59
C ILE A 142 14.16 -22.39 -36.40
N LYS A 143 13.50 -22.35 -35.25
CA LYS A 143 12.31 -23.19 -34.98
C LYS A 143 11.08 -22.67 -35.75
N ALA A 144 10.04 -23.49 -35.83
CA ALA A 144 8.82 -23.21 -36.61
C ALA A 144 8.21 -21.82 -36.36
N ASN A 145 8.24 -21.34 -35.11
CA ASN A 145 7.64 -20.05 -34.72
C ASN A 145 8.54 -18.84 -35.02
N GLY A 146 9.71 -19.03 -35.64
CA GLY A 146 10.65 -17.95 -35.97
C GLY A 146 11.40 -17.35 -34.77
N GLN A 147 10.84 -17.42 -33.56
CA GLN A 147 11.35 -16.76 -32.35
C GLN A 147 12.59 -17.42 -31.75
N GLU A 148 12.65 -18.75 -31.78
CA GLU A 148 13.72 -19.53 -31.16
C GLU A 148 14.71 -20.06 -32.19
N HIS A 149 15.96 -20.23 -31.74
CA HIS A 149 17.03 -20.79 -32.55
C HIS A 149 17.94 -21.71 -31.72
N ILE A 150 18.54 -22.70 -32.37
CA ILE A 150 19.51 -23.61 -31.75
C ILE A 150 20.66 -23.88 -32.70
N CYS A 151 21.89 -23.98 -32.16
CA CYS A 151 23.05 -24.39 -32.94
C CYS A 151 22.85 -25.84 -33.40
N LYS A 152 23.21 -26.15 -34.65
CA LYS A 152 23.09 -27.52 -35.19
C LYS A 152 23.77 -28.56 -34.30
N ILE A 153 24.98 -28.28 -33.81
CA ILE A 153 25.72 -29.21 -32.95
C ILE A 153 24.99 -29.44 -31.62
N CYS A 154 24.51 -28.38 -30.96
CA CYS A 154 23.73 -28.52 -29.72
C CYS A 154 22.43 -29.31 -29.93
N ARG A 155 21.78 -29.12 -31.08
CA ARG A 155 20.57 -29.87 -31.45
C ARG A 155 20.87 -31.35 -31.61
N ASP A 156 21.95 -31.67 -32.31
CA ASP A 156 22.32 -33.05 -32.62
C ASP A 156 22.77 -33.79 -31.33
N GLN A 157 23.59 -33.15 -30.50
CA GLN A 157 23.94 -33.66 -29.16
C GLN A 157 22.72 -33.87 -28.27
N HIS A 158 21.73 -32.96 -28.31
CA HIS A 158 20.50 -33.15 -27.56
C HIS A 158 19.69 -34.33 -28.11
N SER A 159 19.61 -34.48 -29.44
CA SER A 159 18.93 -35.60 -30.09
C SER A 159 19.55 -36.95 -29.69
N GLU A 160 20.88 -37.07 -29.75
CA GLU A 160 21.62 -38.27 -29.35
C GLU A 160 21.38 -38.64 -27.88
N LYS A 161 21.40 -37.66 -26.98
CA LYS A 161 21.10 -37.89 -25.56
C LYS A 161 19.68 -38.44 -25.37
N GLN A 162 18.70 -37.94 -26.13
CA GLN A 162 17.32 -38.41 -26.05
C GLN A 162 17.16 -39.82 -26.63
N THR A 163 17.84 -40.16 -27.73
CA THR A 163 17.77 -41.51 -28.32
C THR A 163 18.40 -42.55 -27.40
N ILE A 164 19.55 -42.25 -26.79
CA ILE A 164 20.20 -43.12 -25.78
C ILE A 164 19.26 -43.33 -24.58
N LYS A 165 18.63 -42.27 -24.08
CA LYS A 165 17.68 -42.35 -22.95
C LYS A 165 16.47 -43.25 -23.28
N ARG A 166 15.91 -43.12 -24.49
CA ARG A 166 14.78 -43.96 -24.95
C ARG A 166 15.17 -45.43 -25.07
N ARG A 167 16.33 -45.74 -25.64
CA ARG A 167 16.84 -47.12 -25.75
C ARG A 167 17.04 -47.76 -24.38
N LYS A 168 17.65 -47.05 -23.42
CA LYS A 168 17.82 -47.55 -22.04
C LYS A 168 16.48 -47.86 -21.37
N LYS A 169 15.44 -47.06 -21.61
CA LYS A 169 14.09 -47.31 -21.08
C LYS A 169 13.44 -48.56 -21.69
N GLN A 170 13.68 -48.85 -22.97
CA GLN A 170 13.14 -50.03 -23.65
C GLN A 170 13.82 -51.34 -23.23
N VAL A 171 15.10 -51.28 -22.85
CA VAL A 171 15.84 -52.46 -22.34
C VAL A 171 15.51 -52.76 -20.88
N ALA A 172 15.06 -51.75 -20.12
CA ALA A 172 14.68 -51.87 -18.72
C ALA A 172 13.18 -52.20 -18.50
N ALA A 173 12.40 -52.32 -19.57
CA ALA A 173 10.99 -52.68 -19.57
C ALA A 173 10.82 -54.08 -20.13
#